data_AF-A0ABD5DWJ3-F1
#
_entry.id   AF-A0ABD5DWJ3-F1
#
_cell.length_a   1.000
_cell.length_b   1.000
_cell.length_c   1.000
_cell.angle_alpha   90.00
_cell.angle_beta   90.00
_cell.angle_gamma   90.00
#
_symmetry.space_group_name_H-M   'P 1'
#
loop_
_entity.id
_entity.type
_entity.pdbx_description
1 polymer ?
#
loop_
_entity_poly.entity_id
_entity_poly.type
_entity_poly.pdbx_seq_one_letter_code
_entity_poly.pdbx_strand_id
1 'polypeptide(L)'
;SLVEPLSCVIGAFNANYHLQEGSYNHVMGIRPQGHTLILGGTGPMGLLAIDYALHGPINPSLLVVTDTNKPKLSYARRHYPSE
;
A
#
# COMPACT_ATOMS: atom_id res chain seq x y z
N SER A 1 -9.75 -17.96 -4.14
CA SER A 1 -10.70 -16.85 -3.99
C SER A 1 -9.93 -15.55 -4.13
N LEU A 2 -10.29 -14.66 -5.07
CA LEU A 2 -9.63 -13.34 -5.23
C LEU A 2 -10.17 -12.29 -4.24
N VAL A 3 -11.37 -12.52 -3.70
CA VAL A 3 -12.05 -11.56 -2.81
C VAL A 3 -11.37 -11.49 -1.45
N GLU A 4 -10.98 -12.63 -0.88
CA GLU A 4 -10.29 -12.69 0.41
C GLU A 4 -9.01 -11.85 0.44
N PRO A 5 -8.01 -12.05 -0.47
CA PRO A 5 -6.78 -11.27 -0.44
C PRO A 5 -7.03 -9.78 -0.65
N LEU A 6 -7.98 -9.40 -1.50
CA LEU A 6 -8.36 -8.01 -1.69
C LEU A 6 -8.99 -7.41 -0.42
N SER A 7 -9.91 -8.13 0.22
CA SER A 7 -10.54 -7.67 1.46
C SER A 7 -9.53 -7.48 2.60
N CYS A 8 -8.53 -8.35 2.70
CA CYS A 8 -7.42 -8.22 3.63
C CYS A 8 -6.56 -6.98 3.35
N VAL A 9 -6.26 -6.68 2.08
CA VAL A 9 -5.55 -5.45 1.70
C VAL A 9 -6.36 -4.21 2.07
N ILE A 10 -7.63 -4.14 1.70
CA ILE A 10 -8.51 -3.00 2.04
C ILE A 10 -8.59 -2.80 3.55
N GLY A 11 -8.78 -3.90 4.29
CA GLY A 11 -8.79 -3.89 5.76
C GLY A 11 -7.49 -3.34 6.34
N ALA A 12 -6.33 -3.76 5.80
CA ALA A 12 -5.04 -3.26 6.25
C ALA A 12 -4.87 -1.75 6.00
N PHE A 13 -5.30 -1.23 4.85
CA PHE A 13 -5.23 0.22 4.59
C PHE A 13 -6.12 1.01 5.54
N ASN A 14 -7.34 0.53 5.80
CA ASN A 14 -8.27 1.18 6.73
C ASN A 14 -7.84 1.08 8.20
N ALA A 15 -7.11 0.01 8.57
CA ALA A 15 -6.65 -0.23 9.93
C ALA A 15 -5.35 0.49 10.27
N ASN A 16 -4.60 1.00 9.29
CA ASN A 16 -3.49 1.91 9.58
C ASN A 16 -4.01 3.16 10.29
N TYR A 17 -3.23 3.73 11.21
CA TYR A 17 -3.63 4.94 11.90
C TYR A 17 -2.42 5.77 12.32
N HIS A 18 -2.69 7.05 12.54
CA HIS A 18 -1.72 8.01 13.04
C HIS A 18 -2.25 8.59 14.35
N LEU A 19 -1.36 8.75 15.32
CA LEU A 19 -1.68 9.35 16.60
C LEU A 19 -1.48 10.86 16.51
N GLN A 20 -2.45 11.62 17.03
CA GLN A 20 -2.29 13.04 17.26
C GLN A 20 -1.84 13.26 18.71
N GLU A 21 -0.63 13.80 18.88
CA GLU A 21 -0.02 14.03 20.20
C GLU A 21 -0.95 14.83 21.12
N GLY A 22 -1.05 14.41 22.38
CA GLY A 22 -1.92 15.05 23.37
C GLY A 22 -3.41 14.76 23.21
N SER A 23 -3.80 13.86 22.29
CA SER A 23 -5.19 13.41 22.13
C SER A 23 -5.31 11.88 22.18
N TYR A 24 -6.53 11.39 22.44
CA TYR A 24 -6.89 9.97 22.29
C TYR A 24 -7.51 9.67 20.91
N ASN A 25 -7.42 10.62 19.97
CA ASN A 25 -8.01 10.46 18.64
C ASN A 25 -7.04 9.75 17.70
N HIS A 26 -7.53 8.76 16.96
CA HIS A 26 -6.79 8.07 15.92
C HIS A 26 -7.22 8.58 14.54
N VAL A 27 -6.27 9.04 13.73
CA VAL A 27 -6.51 9.35 12.32
C VAL A 27 -6.32 8.07 11.53
N MET A 28 -7.43 7.40 11.26
CA MET A 28 -7.46 6.12 10.54
C MET A 28 -7.12 6.29 9.05
N GLY A 29 -6.66 5.21 8.44
CA GLY A 29 -6.25 5.16 7.05
C GLY A 29 -4.80 5.57 6.83
N ILE A 30 -4.35 5.40 5.59
CA ILE A 30 -3.11 6.03 5.11
C ILE A 30 -3.29 7.54 4.98
N ARG A 31 -2.20 8.29 5.14
CA ARG A 31 -2.23 9.75 5.06
C ARG A 31 -2.47 10.21 3.60
N PRO A 32 -3.51 11.03 3.32
CA PRO A 32 -3.69 11.64 2.01
C PRO A 32 -2.47 12.47 1.61
N GLN A 33 -1.99 12.30 0.38
CA GLN A 33 -0.76 12.93 -0.11
C GLN A 33 0.49 12.65 0.75
N GLY A 34 0.44 11.62 1.60
CA GLY A 34 1.57 11.15 2.39
C GLY A 34 2.50 10.26 1.58
N HIS A 35 3.51 9.72 2.24
CA HIS A 35 4.43 8.76 1.65
C HIS A 35 4.14 7.36 2.21
N THR A 36 4.01 6.37 1.34
CA THR A 36 3.73 4.98 1.71
C THR A 36 4.88 4.09 1.26
N LEU A 37 5.32 3.20 2.14
CA LEU A 37 6.36 2.21 1.89
C LEU A 37 5.79 0.80 2.06
N ILE A 38 5.88 -0.02 1.01
CA ILE A 38 5.52 -1.44 1.04
C ILE A 38 6.80 -2.28 0.99
N LEU A 39 7.10 -2.97 2.08
CA LEU A 39 8.25 -3.86 2.20
C LEU A 39 7.88 -5.29 1.78
N GLY A 40 8.64 -5.89 0.87
CA GLY A 40 8.34 -7.23 0.32
C GLY A 40 7.08 -7.24 -0.54
N GLY A 41 6.81 -6.15 -1.26
CA GLY A 41 5.53 -5.89 -1.92
C GLY A 41 5.31 -6.58 -3.26
N THR A 42 6.19 -7.49 -3.71
CA THR A 42 6.09 -8.05 -5.07
C THR A 42 5.44 -9.44 -5.13
N GLY A 43 4.90 -9.93 -4.01
CA GLY A 43 4.03 -11.11 -3.97
C GLY A 43 2.59 -10.80 -4.41
N PRO A 44 1.71 -11.81 -4.55
CA PRO A 44 0.32 -11.61 -4.97
C PRO A 44 -0.44 -10.59 -4.12
N MET A 45 -0.32 -10.65 -2.79
CA MET A 45 -0.90 -9.68 -1.86
C MET A 45 -0.30 -8.29 -2.02
N GLY A 46 1.02 -8.21 -2.25
CA GLY A 46 1.70 -6.94 -2.39
C GLY A 46 1.34 -6.24 -3.71
N LEU A 47 1.19 -6.98 -4.81
CA LEU A 47 0.71 -6.43 -6.07
C LEU A 47 -0.71 -5.87 -5.96
N LEU A 48 -1.59 -6.53 -5.18
CA LEU A 48 -2.92 -6.00 -4.85
C LEU A 48 -2.82 -4.75 -3.96
N ALA A 49 -1.87 -4.71 -3.02
CA ALA A 49 -1.64 -3.53 -2.18
C ALA A 49 -1.11 -2.34 -2.98
N ILE A 50 -0.24 -2.58 -3.98
CA ILE A 50 0.22 -1.54 -4.91
C ILE A 50 -0.94 -1.00 -5.72
N ASP A 51 -1.75 -1.89 -6.30
CA ASP A 51 -2.91 -1.49 -7.10
C ASP A 51 -3.92 -0.68 -6.28
N TYR A 52 -4.21 -1.15 -5.05
CA TYR A 52 -5.11 -0.44 -4.14
C TYR A 52 -4.53 0.90 -3.65
N ALA A 53 -3.22 1.01 -3.44
CA ALA A 53 -2.60 2.29 -3.07
C ALA A 53 -2.73 3.34 -4.19
N LEU A 54 -2.63 2.91 -5.45
CA LEU A 54 -2.69 3.79 -6.62
C LEU A 54 -4.11 4.16 -7.04
N HIS A 55 -5.06 3.23 -6.92
CA HIS A 55 -6.44 3.41 -7.40
C HIS A 55 -7.48 3.49 -6.28
N GLY A 56 -7.05 3.36 -5.03
CA GLY A 56 -7.91 3.43 -3.86
C GLY A 56 -8.46 4.83 -3.58
N PRO A 57 -9.36 4.97 -2.60
CA PRO A 57 -10.03 6.23 -2.28
C PRO A 57 -9.09 7.30 -1.68
N ILE A 58 -7.97 6.88 -1.11
CA ILE A 58 -6.92 7.75 -0.56
C ILE A 58 -5.62 7.33 -1.22
N ASN A 59 -4.96 8.27 -1.90
CA ASN A 59 -3.71 7.99 -2.60
C ASN A 59 -2.53 8.72 -1.94
N PRO A 60 -1.39 8.03 -1.76
CA PRO A 60 -0.16 8.67 -1.34
C PRO A 60 0.43 9.52 -2.49
N SER A 61 1.19 10.55 -2.15
CA SER A 61 1.97 11.32 -3.13
C SER A 61 3.21 10.58 -3.61
N LEU A 62 3.74 9.69 -2.76
CA LEU A 62 4.87 8.82 -3.08
C LEU A 62 4.60 7.40 -2.58
N LEU A 63 4.67 6.43 -3.47
CA LEU A 63 4.63 5.01 -3.14
C LEU A 63 5.97 4.37 -3.44
N VAL A 64 6.63 3.84 -2.40
CA VAL A 64 7.88 3.09 -2.54
C VAL A 64 7.59 1.62 -2.28
N VAL A 65 8.04 0.76 -3.18
CA VAL A 65 7.89 -0.69 -3.05
C VAL A 65 9.27 -1.32 -3.06
N THR A 66 9.56 -2.17 -2.08
CA THR A 66 10.83 -2.89 -2.00
C THR A 66 10.60 -4.39 -2.01
N ASP A 67 11.59 -5.14 -2.50
CA ASP A 67 11.64 -6.60 -2.41
C ASP A 67 13.09 -7.07 -2.59
N THR A 68 13.38 -8.29 -2.13
CA THR A 68 14.69 -8.92 -2.32
C THR A 68 14.77 -9.67 -3.65
N ASN A 69 13.62 -10.07 -4.21
CA ASN A 69 13.55 -10.84 -5.44
C ASN A 69 13.53 -9.92 -6.68
N LYS A 70 14.71 -9.75 -7.31
CA LYS A 70 14.88 -8.90 -8.51
C LYS A 70 13.92 -9.24 -9.66
N PRO A 71 13.69 -10.51 -10.05
CA PRO A 71 12.68 -10.85 -11.05
C PRO A 71 11.27 -10.35 -10.73
N LYS A 72 10.79 -10.54 -9.49
CA LYS A 72 9.46 -10.07 -9.09
C LYS A 72 9.37 -8.55 -9.04
N LEU A 73 10.44 -7.87 -8.60
CA LEU A 73 10.53 -6.41 -8.63
C LEU A 73 10.49 -5.88 -10.07
N SER A 74 11.16 -6.56 -11.00
CA SER A 74 11.15 -6.21 -12.42
C SER A 74 9.78 -6.42 -13.05
N TYR A 75 9.07 -7.47 -12.63
CA TYR A 75 7.67 -7.70 -12.99
C TYR A 75 6.77 -6.55 -12.49
N ALA A 76 6.85 -6.21 -11.20
CA ALA A 76 6.09 -5.09 -10.64
C ALA A 76 6.37 -3.77 -11.37
N ARG A 77 7.65 -3.45 -11.64
CA ARG A 77 8.05 -2.23 -12.37
C ARG A 77 7.50 -2.17 -13.80
N ARG A 78 7.34 -3.31 -14.47
CA ARG A 78 6.76 -3.38 -15.81
C ARG A 78 5.27 -3.06 -15.81
N HIS A 79 4.55 -3.49 -14.77
CA HIS A 79 3.11 -3.31 -14.65
C HIS A 79 2.72 -1.98 -14.01
N TYR A 80 3.55 -1.47 -13.11
CA TYR A 80 3.38 -0.19 -12.42
C TYR A 80 4.59 0.70 -12.74
N PRO A 81 4.60 1.35 -13.93
CA PRO A 81 5.68 2.24 -14.29
C PRO A 81 5.69 3.44 -13.33
N SER A 82 6.82 3.67 -12.67
CA SER A 82 7.08 4.90 -11.92
C SER A 82 7.75 5.91 -12.86
N GLU A 83 7.34 7.18 -12.78
CA GLU A 83 8.10 8.30 -13.35
C GLU A 83 9.47 8.46 -12.67
#